data_AF-A0A918VX21-F1
#
_entry.id   AF-A0A918VX21-F1
#
_cell.length_a   1.000
_cell.length_b   1.000
_cell.length_c   1.000
_cell.angle_alpha   90.00
_cell.angle_beta   90.00
_cell.angle_gamma   90.00
#
_symmetry.space_group_name_H-M   'P 1'
#
loop_
_entity.id
_entity.type
_entity.pdbx_description
1 polymer ?
#
loop_
_entity_poly.entity_id
_entity_poly.type
_entity_poly.pdbx_seq_one_letter_code
_entity_poly.pdbx_strand_id
1 'polypeptide(L)'
;MNSSFDADGVENGHVNRSPLTPTPLIPIGMGRVRATGWLEGQLRRQAEGLTGHAEAVLPEIGPDNGWRGGDGENWEKGPYYLRGLVSLAFVLDDPELKARARQWIDAILVAQREDGQIGPDSNPDWWPRMVICWTMRDYFEASGDPRIIPALMRYARYLAANIEAHPCSNGHAPGWRTR
;
A
#
# COMPACT_ATOMS: atom_id res chain seq x y z
N MET A 1 23.19 6.14 6.39
CA MET A 1 22.92 7.40 7.11
C MET A 1 23.44 8.54 6.27
N ASN A 2 22.54 9.38 5.76
CA ASN A 2 22.81 10.76 5.38
C ASN A 2 21.47 11.44 5.11
N SER A 3 20.85 11.96 6.17
CA SER A 3 19.87 13.03 6.06
C SER A 3 20.64 14.34 6.23
N SER A 4 20.75 15.11 5.15
CA SER A 4 21.19 16.50 5.21
C SER A 4 19.97 17.37 5.49
N PHE A 5 19.97 18.03 6.65
CA PHE A 5 19.01 19.06 7.04
C PHE A 5 19.42 20.39 6.42
N ASP A 6 18.48 21.12 5.83
CA ASP A 6 18.69 22.54 5.49
C ASP A 6 18.42 23.44 6.71
N ALA A 7 18.89 24.68 6.64
CA ALA A 7 19.00 25.65 7.74
C ALA A 7 17.68 25.96 8.49
N ASP A 8 16.53 25.55 7.95
CA ASP A 8 15.19 25.79 8.49
C ASP A 8 14.57 24.56 9.18
N GLY A 9 15.30 23.45 9.35
CA GLY A 9 14.84 22.30 10.13
C GLY A 9 13.69 21.50 9.52
N VAL A 10 13.38 21.72 8.24
CA VAL A 10 12.44 20.90 7.47
C VAL A 10 13.18 19.67 6.94
N GLU A 11 12.76 18.48 7.37
CA GLU A 11 13.25 17.21 6.85
C GLU A 11 13.03 17.20 5.34
N ASN A 12 14.11 17.21 4.56
CA ASN A 12 14.09 17.35 3.11
C ASN A 12 13.22 16.27 2.48
N GLY A 13 11.99 16.64 2.10
CA GLY A 13 11.13 15.85 1.23
C GLY A 13 11.96 15.44 0.02
N HIS A 14 12.05 14.15 -0.26
CA HIS A 14 13.03 13.62 -1.18
C HIS A 14 12.89 14.26 -2.57
N VAL A 15 13.77 15.20 -2.89
CA VAL A 15 13.93 15.74 -4.24
C VAL A 15 14.49 14.60 -5.10
N ASN A 16 14.04 14.52 -6.36
CA ASN A 16 14.53 13.53 -7.30
C ASN A 16 16.07 13.52 -7.32
N ARG A 17 16.68 12.36 -6.99
CA ARG A 17 18.13 12.22 -7.02
C ARG A 17 18.61 12.25 -8.47
N SER A 18 19.75 12.88 -8.71
CA SER A 18 20.43 12.81 -10.02
C SER A 18 20.56 11.34 -10.48
N PRO A 19 20.28 11.00 -11.74
CA PRO A 19 20.07 11.88 -12.91
C PRO A 19 18.61 12.26 -13.20
N LEU A 20 17.68 12.01 -12.27
CA LEU A 20 16.26 12.28 -12.50
C LEU A 20 15.96 13.79 -12.51
N THR A 21 15.09 14.23 -13.41
CA THR A 21 14.65 15.63 -13.51
C THR A 21 14.04 16.09 -12.18
N PRO A 22 14.45 17.24 -11.60
CA PRO A 22 13.86 17.74 -10.36
C PRO A 22 12.35 17.96 -10.46
N THR A 23 11.59 17.51 -9.47
CA THR A 23 10.14 17.76 -9.39
C THR A 23 9.90 19.13 -8.74
N PRO A 24 9.13 20.04 -9.37
CA PRO A 24 8.91 21.38 -8.83
C PRO A 24 8.00 21.42 -7.60
N LEU A 25 7.15 20.40 -7.41
CA LEU A 25 6.22 20.27 -6.29
C LEU A 25 6.41 18.90 -5.63
N ILE A 26 6.64 18.89 -4.32
CA ILE A 26 6.82 17.67 -3.54
C ILE A 26 5.52 17.39 -2.78
N PRO A 27 4.96 16.17 -2.84
CA PRO A 27 3.78 15.83 -2.06
C PRO A 27 4.08 15.96 -0.56
N ILE A 28 3.10 16.47 0.18
CA ILE A 28 3.16 16.51 1.63
C ILE A 28 2.99 15.08 2.16
N GLY A 29 3.88 14.67 3.07
CA GLY A 29 3.85 13.32 3.66
C GLY A 29 2.51 13.00 4.34
N MET A 30 2.11 11.73 4.29
CA MET A 30 0.89 11.26 4.91
C MET A 30 0.87 11.54 6.42
N GLY A 31 -0.27 11.99 6.94
CA GLY A 31 -0.43 12.37 8.35
C GLY A 31 0.11 13.76 8.73
N ARG A 32 0.79 14.47 7.82
CA ARG A 32 1.25 15.86 8.06
C ARG A 32 0.13 16.89 7.95
N VAL A 33 -0.96 16.55 7.25
CA VAL A 33 -2.18 17.35 7.17
C VAL A 33 -3.23 16.73 8.10
N ARG A 34 -3.77 17.53 9.02
CA ARG A 34 -4.81 17.09 9.95
C ARG A 34 -6.13 17.72 9.57
N ALA A 35 -7.16 16.89 9.40
CA ALA A 35 -8.52 17.36 9.20
C ALA A 35 -9.06 17.99 10.49
N THR A 36 -9.92 18.99 10.36
CA THR A 36 -10.64 19.62 11.47
C THR A 36 -12.11 19.81 11.12
N GLY A 37 -12.96 20.04 12.14
CA GLY A 37 -14.37 20.34 11.96
C GLY A 37 -15.15 19.21 11.29
N TRP A 38 -15.92 19.53 10.24
CA TRP A 38 -16.80 18.56 9.58
C TRP A 38 -16.05 17.35 9.01
N LEU A 39 -14.89 17.57 8.38
CA LEU A 39 -14.13 16.50 7.75
C LEU A 39 -13.54 15.53 8.78
N GLU A 40 -13.02 16.05 9.90
CA GLU A 40 -12.58 15.20 11.01
C GLU A 40 -13.74 14.32 11.52
N GLY A 41 -14.93 14.91 11.68
CA GLY A 41 -16.13 14.17 12.09
C GLY A 41 -16.58 13.11 11.08
N GLN A 42 -16.32 13.26 9.78
CA GLN A 42 -16.57 12.20 8.79
C GLN A 42 -15.56 11.07 8.90
N LEU A 43 -14.28 11.41 9.02
CA LEU A 43 -13.21 10.42 9.15
C LEU A 43 -13.39 9.59 10.43
N ARG A 44 -13.71 10.23 11.56
CA ARG A 44 -14.00 9.51 12.82
C ARG A 44 -15.20 8.58 12.69
N ARG A 45 -16.29 9.02 12.05
CA ARG A 45 -17.44 8.14 11.78
C ARG A 45 -17.10 6.96 10.88
N GLN A 46 -16.20 7.15 9.91
CA GLN A 46 -15.73 6.06 9.07
C GLN A 46 -14.86 5.06 9.88
N ALA A 47 -14.01 5.58 10.78
CA ALA A 47 -13.17 4.80 11.68
C ALA A 47 -13.99 4.01 12.69
N GLU A 48 -15.02 4.61 13.28
CA GLU A 48 -15.94 3.99 14.25
C GLU A 48 -17.06 3.17 13.58
N GLY A 49 -17.16 3.26 12.25
CA GLY A 49 -18.20 2.62 11.45
C GLY A 49 -17.64 1.53 10.55
N LEU A 50 -18.02 1.57 9.27
CA LEU A 50 -17.77 0.47 8.34
C LEU A 50 -16.28 0.13 8.19
N THR A 51 -15.37 1.10 8.10
CA THR A 51 -13.93 0.80 7.89
C THR A 51 -13.30 0.20 9.14
N GLY A 52 -13.64 0.68 10.34
CA GLY A 52 -13.17 0.06 11.59
C GLY A 52 -13.72 -1.34 11.80
N HIS A 53 -14.95 -1.61 11.38
CA HIS A 53 -15.61 -2.89 11.65
C HIS A 53 -15.68 -3.83 10.43
N ALA A 54 -15.05 -3.48 9.31
CA ALA A 54 -15.16 -4.22 8.04
C ALA A 54 -14.81 -5.71 8.19
N GLU A 55 -13.75 -6.04 8.93
CA GLU A 55 -13.32 -7.43 9.16
C GLU A 55 -14.36 -8.28 9.89
N ALA A 56 -15.25 -7.66 10.67
CA ALA A 56 -16.31 -8.34 11.41
C ALA A 56 -17.63 -8.45 10.62
N VAL A 57 -17.86 -7.57 9.63
CA VAL A 57 -19.15 -7.46 8.92
C VAL A 57 -19.08 -7.90 7.47
N LEU A 58 -17.89 -7.89 6.86
CA LEU A 58 -17.65 -8.34 5.49
C LEU A 58 -16.84 -9.65 5.56
N PRO A 59 -17.45 -10.81 5.26
CA PRO A 59 -16.76 -12.10 5.28
C PRO A 59 -15.48 -12.09 4.43
N GLU A 60 -15.49 -11.37 3.31
CA GLU A 60 -14.36 -11.27 2.40
C GLU A 60 -13.18 -10.48 2.97
N ILE A 61 -13.35 -9.71 4.04
CA ILE A 61 -12.29 -8.92 4.70
C ILE A 61 -11.89 -9.57 6.04
N GLY A 62 -12.55 -10.68 6.40
CA GLY A 62 -12.30 -11.41 7.63
C GLY A 62 -10.95 -12.13 7.68
N PRO A 63 -10.74 -12.95 8.72
CA PRO A 63 -9.49 -13.69 8.93
C PRO A 63 -9.10 -14.61 7.77
N ASP A 64 -10.09 -15.17 7.06
CA ASP A 64 -9.87 -16.11 5.96
C ASP A 64 -9.49 -15.43 4.64
N ASN A 65 -9.38 -14.09 4.59
CA ASN A 65 -8.97 -13.38 3.37
C ASN A 65 -7.57 -13.85 2.91
N GLY A 66 -7.43 -14.09 1.61
CA GLY A 66 -6.19 -14.61 1.02
C GLY A 66 -4.98 -13.71 1.22
N TRP A 67 -5.16 -12.39 1.26
CA TRP A 67 -4.08 -11.43 1.52
C TRP A 67 -3.60 -11.44 2.97
N ARG A 68 -4.32 -12.12 3.86
CA ARG A 68 -3.95 -12.37 5.26
C ARG A 68 -3.41 -13.78 5.50
N GLY A 69 -3.28 -14.59 4.44
CA GLY A 69 -2.82 -15.98 4.52
C GLY A 69 -3.93 -17.04 4.61
N GLY A 70 -5.20 -16.64 4.48
CA GLY A 70 -6.32 -17.57 4.36
C GLY A 70 -6.54 -18.09 2.92
N ASP A 71 -7.64 -18.81 2.71
CA ASP A 71 -8.04 -19.41 1.42
C ASP A 71 -9.30 -18.77 0.81
N GLY A 72 -9.81 -17.69 1.41
CA GLY A 72 -10.97 -16.93 0.97
C GLY A 72 -10.69 -15.92 -0.14
N GLU A 73 -11.30 -14.74 -0.04
CA GLU A 73 -11.21 -13.71 -1.09
C GLU A 73 -9.74 -13.31 -1.36
N ASN A 74 -9.34 -13.37 -2.63
CA ASN A 74 -7.95 -13.27 -3.04
C ASN A 74 -7.71 -12.29 -4.20
N TRP A 75 -8.72 -11.49 -4.55
CA TRP A 75 -8.65 -10.54 -5.65
C TRP A 75 -8.52 -9.13 -5.10
N GLU A 76 -9.55 -8.29 -5.12
CA GLU A 76 -9.41 -6.84 -4.92
C GLU A 76 -10.00 -6.29 -3.61
N LYS A 77 -10.90 -7.03 -2.93
CA LYS A 77 -11.60 -6.50 -1.74
C LYS A 77 -10.63 -6.23 -0.59
N GLY A 78 -9.77 -7.20 -0.27
CA GLY A 78 -8.71 -7.05 0.74
C GLY A 78 -7.78 -5.85 0.45
N PRO A 79 -7.19 -5.74 -0.75
CA PRO A 79 -6.32 -4.62 -1.12
C PRO A 79 -6.98 -3.24 -1.03
N TYR A 80 -8.23 -3.08 -1.48
CA TYR A 80 -8.93 -1.80 -1.36
C TYR A 80 -9.25 -1.44 0.09
N TYR A 81 -9.69 -2.43 0.87
CA TYR A 81 -9.90 -2.23 2.29
C TYR A 81 -8.63 -1.75 2.97
N LEU A 82 -7.50 -2.45 2.76
CA LEU A 82 -6.23 -2.11 3.35
C LEU A 82 -5.77 -0.70 2.95
N ARG A 83 -5.94 -0.31 1.69
CA ARG A 83 -5.59 1.04 1.21
C ARG A 83 -6.35 2.13 1.97
N GLY A 84 -7.66 1.93 2.15
CA GLY A 84 -8.50 2.84 2.93
C GLY A 84 -8.13 2.86 4.41
N LEU A 85 -7.88 1.67 4.99
CA LEU A 85 -7.49 1.51 6.39
C LEU A 85 -6.17 2.23 6.70
N VAL A 86 -5.12 2.04 5.88
CA VAL A 86 -3.84 2.74 6.03
C VAL A 86 -4.06 4.25 5.99
N SER A 87 -4.74 4.75 4.96
CA SER A 87 -4.97 6.19 4.80
C SER A 87 -5.71 6.77 6.02
N LEU A 88 -6.76 6.10 6.48
CA LEU A 88 -7.56 6.55 7.63
C LEU A 88 -6.77 6.51 8.94
N ALA A 89 -6.03 5.41 9.17
CA ALA A 89 -5.23 5.20 10.37
C ALA A 89 -4.18 6.31 10.58
N PHE A 90 -3.47 6.69 9.51
CA PHE A 90 -2.41 7.69 9.61
C PHE A 90 -2.92 9.13 9.57
N VAL A 91 -4.02 9.41 8.86
CA VAL A 91 -4.65 10.76 8.88
C VAL A 91 -5.26 11.08 10.25
N LEU A 92 -5.90 10.11 10.89
CA LEU A 92 -6.47 10.28 12.24
C LEU A 92 -5.46 10.08 13.37
N ASP A 93 -4.25 9.61 13.05
CA ASP A 93 -3.23 9.25 14.04
C ASP A 93 -3.73 8.18 15.04
N ASP A 94 -4.60 7.27 14.58
CA ASP A 94 -5.32 6.31 15.41
C ASP A 94 -4.47 5.05 15.69
N PRO A 95 -4.13 4.74 16.95
CA PRO A 95 -3.24 3.62 17.27
C PRO A 95 -3.86 2.25 16.98
N GLU A 96 -5.18 2.09 17.13
CA GLU A 96 -5.84 0.80 16.90
C GLU A 96 -5.92 0.50 15.40
N LEU A 97 -6.30 1.48 14.59
CA LEU A 97 -6.34 1.31 13.14
C LEU A 97 -4.93 1.09 12.57
N LYS A 98 -3.90 1.76 13.12
CA LYS A 98 -2.50 1.52 12.73
C LYS A 98 -2.06 0.10 13.06
N ALA A 99 -2.46 -0.43 14.23
CA ALA A 99 -2.17 -1.81 14.61
C ALA A 99 -2.83 -2.81 13.65
N ARG A 100 -4.09 -2.59 13.27
CA ARG A 100 -4.80 -3.42 12.28
C ARG A 100 -4.13 -3.34 10.91
N ALA A 101 -3.82 -2.14 10.42
CA ALA A 101 -3.10 -1.96 9.16
C ALA A 101 -1.76 -2.70 9.16
N ARG A 102 -1.01 -2.62 10.26
CA ARG A 102 0.25 -3.36 10.44
C ARG A 102 0.06 -4.87 10.33
N GLN A 103 -0.99 -5.44 10.93
CA GLN A 103 -1.25 -6.89 10.84
C GLN A 103 -1.42 -7.37 9.39
N TRP A 104 -2.15 -6.60 8.57
CA TRP A 104 -2.29 -6.90 7.15
C TRP A 104 -0.97 -6.78 6.38
N ILE A 105 -0.21 -5.70 6.62
CA ILE A 105 1.09 -5.49 5.99
C ILE A 105 2.07 -6.61 6.38
N ASP A 106 2.10 -7.00 7.65
CA ASP A 106 2.94 -8.08 8.16
C ASP A 106 2.56 -9.42 7.50
N ALA A 107 1.27 -9.73 7.36
CA ALA A 107 0.81 -10.95 6.68
C ALA A 107 1.28 -11.00 5.22
N ILE A 108 1.14 -9.88 4.49
CA ILE A 108 1.59 -9.76 3.09
C ILE A 108 3.12 -9.92 2.98
N LEU A 109 3.89 -9.31 3.89
CA LEU A 109 5.35 -9.41 3.90
C LEU A 109 5.82 -10.84 4.20
N VAL A 110 5.20 -11.50 5.18
CA VAL A 110 5.50 -12.90 5.55
C VAL A 110 5.16 -13.85 4.40
N ALA A 111 4.06 -13.61 3.69
CA ALA A 111 3.64 -14.43 2.55
C ALA A 111 4.41 -14.15 1.25
N GLN A 112 5.32 -13.16 1.21
CA GLN A 112 6.06 -12.87 -0.01
C GLN A 112 6.97 -14.03 -0.39
N ARG A 113 6.69 -14.65 -1.54
CA ARG A 113 7.41 -15.79 -2.09
C ARG A 113 8.89 -15.52 -2.32
N GLU A 114 9.68 -16.57 -2.39
CA GLU A 114 11.14 -16.50 -2.62
C GLU A 114 11.51 -15.77 -3.92
N ASP A 115 10.75 -16.01 -5.00
CA ASP A 115 10.89 -15.34 -6.30
C ASP A 115 10.48 -13.86 -6.30
N GLY A 116 9.90 -13.37 -5.20
CA GLY A 116 9.49 -11.98 -5.02
C GLY A 116 8.01 -11.71 -5.28
N GLN A 117 7.23 -12.70 -5.71
CA GLN A 117 5.79 -12.52 -5.88
C GLN A 117 5.11 -12.16 -4.54
N ILE A 118 4.19 -11.20 -4.58
CA ILE A 118 3.38 -10.76 -3.44
C ILE A 118 1.94 -11.24 -3.61
N GLY A 119 1.27 -11.60 -2.52
CA GLY A 119 -0.16 -11.92 -2.50
C GLY A 119 -0.48 -13.41 -2.70
N PRO A 120 -1.77 -13.75 -2.77
CA PRO A 120 -2.23 -15.14 -2.78
C PRO A 120 -1.76 -15.93 -4.01
N ASP A 121 -1.31 -17.17 -3.81
CA ASP A 121 -0.85 -18.06 -4.88
C ASP A 121 -1.98 -18.51 -5.82
N SER A 122 -3.20 -18.59 -5.29
CA SER A 122 -4.38 -19.02 -6.03
C SER A 122 -4.85 -18.01 -7.09
N ASN A 123 -4.29 -16.79 -7.11
CA ASN A 123 -4.65 -15.75 -8.06
C ASN A 123 -3.40 -15.04 -8.59
N PRO A 124 -2.99 -15.25 -9.86
CA PRO A 124 -1.82 -14.60 -10.44
C PRO A 124 -2.09 -13.19 -11.00
N ASP A 125 -3.32 -12.64 -10.89
CA ASP A 125 -3.67 -11.34 -11.48
C ASP A 125 -2.79 -10.20 -10.95
N TRP A 126 -2.32 -9.36 -11.87
CA TRP A 126 -1.49 -8.21 -11.61
C TRP A 126 -2.23 -7.07 -10.91
N TRP A 127 -3.52 -6.91 -11.20
CA TRP A 127 -4.29 -5.75 -10.75
C TRP A 127 -4.29 -5.54 -9.23
N PRO A 128 -4.71 -6.51 -8.40
CA PRO A 128 -4.76 -6.28 -6.96
C PRO A 128 -3.38 -6.10 -6.34
N ARG A 129 -2.33 -6.65 -6.96
CA ARG A 129 -0.94 -6.44 -6.54
C ARG A 129 -0.48 -5.00 -6.78
N MET A 130 -0.99 -4.32 -7.81
CA MET A 130 -0.72 -2.89 -8.01
C MET A 130 -1.34 -2.05 -6.88
N VAL A 131 -2.55 -2.41 -6.43
CA VAL A 131 -3.20 -1.76 -5.28
C VAL A 131 -2.37 -1.98 -4.02
N ILE A 132 -1.86 -3.20 -3.78
CA ILE A 132 -0.95 -3.46 -2.66
C ILE A 132 0.36 -2.68 -2.78
N CYS A 133 0.97 -2.58 -3.97
CA CYS A 133 2.18 -1.77 -4.16
C CYS A 133 1.96 -0.31 -3.78
N TRP A 134 0.82 0.27 -4.19
CA TRP A 134 0.42 1.60 -3.78
C TRP A 134 0.30 1.68 -2.26
N THR A 135 -0.49 0.80 -1.65
CA THR A 135 -0.73 0.81 -0.22
C THR A 135 0.56 0.64 0.60
N MET A 136 1.47 -0.23 0.17
CA MET A 136 2.77 -0.41 0.82
C MET A 136 3.65 0.84 0.70
N ARG A 137 3.69 1.51 -0.46
CA ARG A 137 4.39 2.80 -0.60
C ARG A 137 3.84 3.82 0.40
N ASP A 138 2.52 3.99 0.45
CA ASP A 138 1.88 4.94 1.37
C ASP A 138 2.15 4.56 2.83
N TYR A 139 2.13 3.28 3.17
CA TYR A 139 2.48 2.77 4.50
C TYR A 139 3.94 3.07 4.85
N PHE A 140 4.88 2.89 3.92
CA PHE A 140 6.29 3.23 4.13
C PHE A 140 6.49 4.72 4.40
N GLU A 141 5.88 5.59 3.59
CA GLU A 141 5.96 7.03 3.77
C GLU A 141 5.39 7.48 5.12
N ALA A 142 4.34 6.82 5.60
CA ALA A 142 3.69 7.18 6.85
C ALA A 142 4.34 6.56 8.11
N SER A 143 4.93 5.36 8.00
CA SER A 143 5.45 4.59 9.14
C SER A 143 6.98 4.52 9.23
N GLY A 144 7.67 4.74 8.11
CA GLY A 144 9.12 4.52 7.99
C GLY A 144 9.54 3.04 8.03
N ASP A 145 8.63 2.08 7.84
CA ASP A 145 8.95 0.65 7.97
C ASP A 145 9.99 0.19 6.93
N PRO A 146 11.24 -0.13 7.36
CA PRO A 146 12.34 -0.39 6.44
C PRO A 146 12.18 -1.69 5.64
N ARG A 147 11.22 -2.57 6.00
CA ARG A 147 10.96 -3.84 5.32
C ARG A 147 10.25 -3.65 3.98
N ILE A 148 9.54 -2.53 3.81
CA ILE A 148 8.67 -2.29 2.65
C ILE A 148 9.47 -2.13 1.36
N ILE A 149 10.49 -1.27 1.35
CA ILE A 149 11.26 -0.99 0.14
C ILE A 149 11.91 -2.26 -0.42
N PRO A 150 12.60 -3.10 0.38
CA PRO A 150 13.09 -4.40 -0.10
C PRO A 150 12.00 -5.29 -0.69
N ALA A 151 10.83 -5.38 -0.05
CA ALA A 151 9.72 -6.21 -0.54
C ALA A 151 9.19 -5.71 -1.90
N LEU A 152 8.97 -4.40 -2.04
CA LEU A 152 8.56 -3.79 -3.30
C LEU A 152 9.61 -3.98 -4.40
N MET A 153 10.90 -3.87 -4.08
CA MET A 153 11.98 -4.13 -5.04
C MET A 153 12.02 -5.58 -5.52
N ARG A 154 11.78 -6.55 -4.61
CA ARG A 154 11.68 -7.98 -4.99
C ARG A 154 10.50 -8.21 -5.93
N TYR A 155 9.35 -7.62 -5.62
CA TYR A 155 8.18 -7.72 -6.48
C TYR A 155 8.37 -7.02 -7.84
N ALA A 156 9.02 -5.86 -7.88
CA ALA A 156 9.33 -5.19 -9.15
C ALA A 156 10.23 -6.05 -10.05
N ARG A 157 11.22 -6.77 -9.48
CA ARG A 157 12.03 -7.74 -10.23
C ARG A 157 11.20 -8.92 -10.74
N TYR A 158 10.32 -9.47 -9.89
CA TYR A 158 9.39 -10.52 -10.29
C TYR A 158 8.50 -10.07 -11.46
N LEU A 159 7.88 -8.89 -11.35
CA LEU A 159 7.04 -8.31 -12.39
C LEU A 159 7.82 -8.14 -13.70
N ALA A 160 9.00 -7.52 -13.65
CA ALA A 160 9.83 -7.30 -14.83
C ALA A 160 10.22 -8.60 -15.55
N ALA A 161 10.47 -9.67 -14.80
CA ALA A 161 10.82 -10.98 -15.37
C ALA A 161 9.63 -11.74 -15.98
N ASN A 162 8.39 -11.42 -15.59
CA ASN A 162 7.22 -12.24 -15.92
C ASN A 162 6.14 -11.53 -16.75
N ILE A 163 6.11 -10.18 -16.76
CA ILE A 163 5.02 -9.40 -17.37
C ILE A 163 4.91 -9.58 -18.90
N GLU A 164 6.03 -9.81 -19.59
CA GLU A 164 6.02 -10.07 -21.04
C GLU A 164 5.43 -11.45 -21.37
N ALA A 165 5.75 -12.46 -20.56
CA ALA A 165 5.23 -13.82 -20.73
C ALA A 165 3.76 -13.95 -20.29
N HIS A 166 3.33 -13.13 -19.34
CA HIS A 166 1.98 -13.13 -18.79
C HIS A 166 1.39 -11.72 -18.80
N PRO A 167 1.00 -11.20 -19.98
CA PRO A 167 0.47 -9.85 -20.08
C PRO A 167 -0.85 -9.70 -19.33
N CYS A 168 -1.18 -8.47 -18.92
CA CYS A 168 -2.47 -8.16 -18.30
C CYS A 168 -3.63 -8.60 -19.21
N SER A 169 -4.48 -9.52 -18.72
CA SER A 169 -5.49 -10.18 -19.55
C SER A 169 -6.86 -9.48 -19.60
N ASN A 170 -6.98 -8.24 -19.12
CA ASN A 170 -8.24 -7.49 -19.13
C ASN A 170 -8.21 -6.28 -20.10
N GLY A 171 -8.43 -6.55 -21.38
CA GLY A 171 -9.33 -5.80 -22.29
C GLY A 171 -9.22 -4.29 -22.52
N HIS A 172 -8.35 -3.51 -21.85
CA HIS A 172 -8.30 -2.05 -21.97
C HIS A 172 -6.93 -1.43 -22.26
N ALA A 173 -5.91 -2.25 -22.53
CA ALA A 173 -4.60 -1.76 -22.98
C ALA A 173 -4.14 -2.48 -24.24
N PRO A 174 -4.60 -2.08 -25.44
CA PRO A 174 -3.94 -2.51 -26.67
C PRO A 174 -2.56 -1.84 -26.70
N GLY A 175 -1.48 -2.61 -26.53
CA GLY A 175 -0.16 -2.13 -26.97
C GLY A 175 1.07 -2.35 -26.10
N TRP A 176 1.07 -3.21 -25.08
CA TRP A 176 2.33 -3.62 -24.44
C TRP A 176 2.98 -4.82 -25.14
N ARG A 177 2.92 -4.86 -26.48
CA ARG A 177 3.84 -5.68 -27.26
C ARG A 177 5.05 -4.81 -27.54
N THR A 178 6.13 -5.03 -26.81
CA THR A 178 7.45 -4.54 -27.19
C THR A 178 7.73 -5.01 -28.62
N ARG A 179 8.16 -4.06 -29.46
CA ARG A 179 8.73 -4.35 -30.79
C ARG A 179 10.11 -4.96 -30.62
#